data_AF-A0A1B6MLJ7-F1
#
_entry.id   AF-A0A1B6MLJ7-F1
#
_cell.length_a   1.000
_cell.length_b   1.000
_cell.length_c   1.000
_cell.angle_alpha   90.00
_cell.angle_beta   90.00
_cell.angle_gamma   90.00
#
_symmetry.space_group_name_H-M   'P 1'
#
loop_
_entity.id
_entity.type
_entity.pdbx_description
1 polymer ?
#
loop_
_entity_poly.entity_id
_entity_poly.type
_entity_poly.pdbx_seq_one_letter_code
_entity_poly.pdbx_strand_id
1 'polypeptide(L)'
;GITPRSSYNLELLRIICEQLCLLLQPSAHCVPQDASFDPLYVNNWFQTLIRRFDEESPDRDPSGRHLLVILIDDIHRLNPLDSDIVAALSWLPINLPRNVHIIGTTHSSPDVLKLTPVQRERFKLPECYIELPIVTDDLEKRAEKELEAMEAQFGYKAVSRLGSMLTASEFGLSEPEVLELLMPTSGSSTAELSLDDGYFNFSTFTMVRTRMSHLLLGKFMSGRILLCWRYELLAKVARKRYLTTQETTRSIHGEIANLFFSEFSTDPQPKVEEALPQVEEGKQTPFQSAFVTNDVTYSLRHVEESWIHLLKAGGQLQLLTRQ
;
A
#
# COMPACT_ATOMS: atom_id res chain seq x y z
N GLY A 1 -0.24 0.17 13.63
CA GLY A 1 -0.62 -0.20 12.26
C GLY A 1 0.61 -0.60 11.48
N ILE A 2 0.44 -1.04 10.23
CA ILE A 2 1.57 -1.42 9.37
C ILE A 2 2.38 -0.18 8.93
N THR A 3 1.78 1.01 8.97
CA THR A 3 2.46 2.29 8.69
C THR A 3 2.83 3.02 9.98
N PRO A 4 3.92 3.81 9.99
CA PRO A 4 4.29 4.65 11.14
C PRO A 4 3.16 5.60 11.57
N ARG A 5 2.43 6.16 10.60
CA ARG A 5 1.28 7.06 10.86
C ARG A 5 0.11 6.36 11.55
N SER A 6 -0.20 5.11 11.19
CA SER A 6 -1.29 4.33 11.82
C SER A 6 -0.88 3.60 13.12
N SER A 7 0.33 3.86 13.64
CA SER A 7 0.83 3.22 14.85
C SER A 7 0.60 4.04 16.13
N TYR A 8 0.18 5.29 15.97
CA TYR A 8 -0.14 6.19 17.08
C TYR A 8 -1.64 6.53 17.06
N ASN A 9 -2.26 6.58 18.24
CA ASN A 9 -3.71 6.79 18.37
C ASN A 9 -4.20 8.08 17.70
N LEU A 10 -3.55 9.20 18.00
CA LEU A 10 -3.96 10.51 17.50
C LEU A 10 -3.91 10.56 15.97
N GLU A 11 -2.83 10.03 15.40
CA GLU A 11 -2.62 10.04 13.96
C GLU A 11 -3.55 9.06 13.23
N LEU A 12 -3.79 7.88 13.80
CA LEU A 12 -4.83 6.98 13.29
C LEU A 12 -6.20 7.67 13.27
N LEU A 13 -6.58 8.34 14.35
CA LEU A 13 -7.86 9.01 14.45
C LEU A 13 -7.99 10.15 13.44
N ARG A 14 -6.92 10.92 13.22
CA ARG A 14 -6.86 11.94 12.15
C ARG A 14 -7.10 11.32 10.78
N ILE A 15 -6.41 10.22 10.45
CA ILE A 15 -6.60 9.50 9.17
C ILE A 15 -8.04 9.03 9.01
N ILE A 16 -8.66 8.47 10.08
CA ILE A 16 -10.06 8.07 10.04
C ILE A 16 -10.95 9.29 9.78
N CYS A 17 -10.76 10.41 10.49
CA CYS A 17 -11.51 11.63 10.27
C CYS A 17 -11.36 12.17 8.84
N GLU A 18 -10.15 12.16 8.28
CA GLU A 18 -9.89 12.55 6.89
C GLU A 18 -10.68 11.68 5.90
N GLN A 19 -10.69 10.36 6.10
CA GLN A 19 -11.48 9.43 5.27
C GLN A 19 -12.99 9.66 5.43
N LEU A 20 -13.48 9.90 6.64
CA LEU A 20 -14.89 10.22 6.88
C LEU A 20 -15.29 11.55 6.20
N CYS A 21 -14.42 12.56 6.23
CA CYS A 21 -14.63 13.82 5.53
C CYS A 21 -14.73 13.63 4.01
N LEU A 22 -13.84 12.82 3.43
CA LEU A 22 -13.89 12.46 2.00
C LEU A 22 -15.22 11.81 1.62
N LEU A 23 -15.78 10.96 2.49
CA LEU A 23 -17.07 10.30 2.26
C LEU A 23 -18.25 11.28 2.36
N LEU A 24 -18.22 12.19 3.34
CA LEU A 24 -19.31 13.17 3.55
C LEU A 24 -19.26 14.32 2.53
N GLN A 25 -18.06 14.76 2.12
CA GLN A 25 -17.83 15.91 1.25
C GLN A 25 -16.66 15.65 0.29
N PRO A 26 -16.87 14.88 -0.80
CA PRO A 26 -15.80 14.50 -1.73
C PRO A 26 -15.07 15.67 -2.40
N SER A 27 -15.69 16.85 -2.45
CA SER A 27 -15.18 18.08 -3.08
C SER A 27 -14.66 19.12 -2.09
N ALA A 28 -14.70 18.85 -0.77
CA ALA A 28 -14.17 19.76 0.23
C ALA A 28 -12.67 19.57 0.46
N HIS A 29 -11.98 20.64 0.85
CA HIS A 29 -10.57 20.56 1.25
C HIS A 29 -10.49 19.70 2.52
N CYS A 30 -9.83 18.54 2.43
CA CYS A 30 -10.02 17.44 3.37
C CYS A 30 -9.35 17.59 4.74
N VAL A 31 -8.65 18.69 4.99
CA VAL A 31 -7.93 18.89 6.24
C VAL A 31 -8.04 20.36 6.63
N PRO A 32 -8.63 20.71 7.78
CA PRO A 32 -8.36 22.01 8.38
C PRO A 32 -6.84 22.12 8.54
N GLN A 33 -6.21 23.17 8.00
CA GLN A 33 -4.75 23.40 8.17
C GLN A 33 -4.33 23.36 9.65
N ASP A 34 -5.27 23.63 10.55
CA ASP A 34 -5.15 23.59 12.00
C ASP A 34 -5.75 22.31 12.63
N ALA A 35 -5.69 21.14 11.96
CA ALA A 35 -6.02 19.86 12.59
C ALA A 35 -5.05 19.66 13.78
N SER A 36 -5.47 20.20 14.93
CA SER A 36 -4.62 20.44 16.07
C SER A 36 -4.05 19.13 16.58
N PHE A 37 -2.81 19.15 17.04
CA PHE A 37 -2.21 18.04 17.80
C PHE A 37 -2.86 17.83 19.18
N ASP A 38 -4.08 18.35 19.39
CA ASP A 38 -4.88 18.19 20.61
C ASP A 38 -5.79 16.95 20.48
N PRO A 39 -5.56 15.89 21.29
CA PRO A 39 -6.40 14.70 21.30
C PRO A 39 -7.88 14.97 21.56
N LEU A 40 -8.22 15.96 22.40
CA LEU A 40 -9.61 16.24 22.76
C LEU A 40 -10.39 16.80 21.56
N TYR A 41 -9.76 17.71 20.81
CA TYR A 41 -10.34 18.27 19.59
C TYR A 41 -10.61 17.18 18.55
N VAL A 42 -9.61 16.34 18.24
CA VAL A 42 -9.74 15.28 17.24
C VAL A 42 -10.79 14.24 17.66
N ASN A 43 -10.85 13.89 18.95
CA ASN A 43 -11.89 13.01 19.49
C ASN A 43 -13.29 13.60 19.31
N ASN A 44 -13.50 14.87 19.67
CA ASN A 44 -14.80 15.52 19.50
C ASN A 44 -15.20 15.64 18.02
N TRP A 45 -14.21 15.89 17.15
CA TRP A 45 -14.43 15.95 15.72
C TRP A 45 -14.85 14.60 15.15
N PHE A 46 -14.15 13.52 15.51
CA PHE A 46 -14.51 12.15 15.14
C PHE A 46 -15.95 11.80 15.54
N GLN A 47 -16.34 12.10 16.77
CA GLN A 47 -17.71 11.88 17.27
C GLN A 47 -18.75 12.67 16.47
N THR A 48 -18.42 13.91 16.08
CA THR A 48 -19.29 14.75 15.24
C THR A 48 -19.45 14.17 13.84
N LEU A 49 -18.35 13.72 13.22
CA LEU A 49 -18.38 13.09 11.89
C LEU A 49 -19.22 11.81 11.89
N ILE A 50 -19.03 10.94 12.89
CA ILE A 50 -19.83 9.71 13.03
C ILE A 50 -21.33 10.01 13.12
N ARG A 51 -21.72 11.04 13.90
CA ARG A 51 -23.14 11.43 14.04
C ARG A 51 -23.74 11.97 12.75
N ARG A 52 -22.96 12.67 11.92
CA ARG A 52 -23.42 13.16 10.61
C ARG A 52 -23.84 12.02 9.67
N PHE A 53 -23.25 10.83 9.79
CA PHE A 53 -23.72 9.68 9.01
C PHE A 53 -25.13 9.23 9.41
N ASP A 54 -25.58 9.49 10.64
CA ASP A 54 -26.96 9.25 11.08
C ASP A 54 -27.88 10.39 10.61
N GLU A 55 -27.45 11.64 10.76
CA GLU A 55 -28.25 12.85 10.52
C GLU A 55 -28.39 13.26 9.05
N GLU A 56 -27.37 13.07 8.22
CA GLU A 56 -27.38 13.42 6.78
C GLU A 56 -27.95 12.31 5.89
N SER A 57 -28.42 11.22 6.52
CA SER A 57 -29.07 10.07 5.88
C SER A 57 -30.56 10.19 5.47
N PRO A 58 -31.35 11.26 5.75
CA PRO A 58 -32.78 11.23 5.44
C PRO A 58 -33.24 11.92 4.14
N ASP A 59 -32.52 12.90 3.56
CA ASP A 59 -33.16 13.78 2.55
C ASP A 59 -32.54 13.84 1.15
N ARG A 60 -31.42 13.15 0.87
CA ARG A 60 -30.75 13.23 -0.46
C ARG A 60 -30.73 11.95 -1.28
N ASP A 61 -31.11 10.81 -0.72
CA ASP A 61 -31.19 9.55 -1.47
C ASP A 61 -32.42 8.73 -1.05
N PRO A 62 -33.45 8.60 -1.90
CA PRO A 62 -34.62 7.76 -1.63
C PRO A 62 -34.31 6.25 -1.63
N SER A 63 -33.05 5.82 -1.82
CA SER A 63 -32.68 4.41 -2.01
C SER A 63 -31.92 3.72 -0.87
N GLY A 64 -31.53 4.37 0.24
CA GLY A 64 -31.07 3.58 1.38
C GLY A 64 -30.28 4.29 2.47
N ARG A 65 -30.47 3.82 3.71
CA ARG A 65 -29.59 4.13 4.85
C ARG A 65 -28.15 3.78 4.46
N HIS A 66 -27.26 4.76 4.39
CA HIS A 66 -25.84 4.50 4.17
C HIS A 66 -25.25 3.83 5.43
N LEU A 67 -24.79 2.60 5.27
CA LEU A 67 -24.09 1.83 6.30
C LEU A 67 -22.60 2.21 6.29
N LEU A 68 -22.11 2.78 7.38
CA LEU A 68 -20.68 3.04 7.57
C LEU A 68 -20.06 1.89 8.36
N VAL A 69 -19.03 1.27 7.79
CA VAL A 69 -18.22 0.25 8.47
C VAL A 69 -16.78 0.72 8.53
N ILE A 70 -16.26 0.92 9.73
CA ILE A 70 -14.86 1.28 10.00
C ILE A 70 -14.12 0.01 10.41
N LEU A 71 -13.14 -0.41 9.62
CA LEU A 71 -12.30 -1.57 9.92
C LEU A 71 -10.97 -1.11 10.49
N ILE A 72 -10.60 -1.62 11.66
CA ILE A 72 -9.33 -1.30 12.34
C ILE A 72 -8.59 -2.60 12.59
N ASP A 73 -7.52 -2.82 11.84
CA ASP A 73 -6.70 -4.02 11.98
C ASP A 73 -5.63 -3.86 13.07
N ASP A 74 -5.33 -4.93 13.81
CA ASP A 74 -4.29 -5.00 14.82
C ASP A 74 -4.37 -3.92 15.92
N ILE A 75 -5.54 -3.71 16.53
CA ILE A 75 -5.74 -2.62 17.51
C ILE A 75 -4.83 -2.72 18.75
N HIS A 76 -4.34 -3.92 19.06
CA HIS A 76 -3.35 -4.19 20.11
C HIS A 76 -1.97 -3.57 19.85
N ARG A 77 -1.67 -3.17 18.60
CA ARG A 77 -0.41 -2.53 18.20
C ARG A 77 -0.42 -1.01 18.29
N LEU A 78 -1.51 -0.41 18.76
CA LEU A 78 -1.60 1.04 18.89
C LEU A 78 -0.83 1.53 20.12
N ASN A 79 0.09 2.45 19.86
CA ASN A 79 0.89 3.09 20.89
C ASN A 79 0.16 4.33 21.41
N PRO A 80 -0.12 4.44 22.72
CA PRO A 80 -0.46 5.73 23.32
C PRO A 80 0.73 6.69 23.22
N LEU A 81 0.45 7.98 23.21
CA LEU A 81 1.50 8.98 23.40
C LEU A 81 1.86 9.03 24.89
N ASP A 82 3.12 9.31 25.22
CA ASP A 82 3.59 9.37 26.62
C ASP A 82 2.88 10.45 27.46
N SER A 83 2.21 11.41 26.79
CA SER A 83 1.39 12.46 27.41
C SER A 83 -0.06 12.04 27.69
N ASP A 84 -0.51 10.87 27.24
CA ASP A 84 -1.88 10.40 27.48
C ASP A 84 -2.01 9.89 28.92
N ILE A 85 -2.66 10.68 29.77
CA ILE A 85 -3.07 10.29 31.12
C ILE A 85 -4.21 9.24 31.06
N VAL A 86 -4.88 9.13 29.90
CA VAL A 86 -6.06 8.28 29.68
C VAL A 86 -5.68 7.00 28.94
N ALA A 87 -6.44 5.92 29.15
CA ALA A 87 -6.27 4.66 28.44
C ALA A 87 -6.19 4.88 26.90
N ALA A 88 -5.23 4.22 26.25
CA ALA A 88 -4.89 4.41 24.83
C ALA A 88 -6.10 4.31 23.89
N LEU A 89 -7.07 3.45 24.22
CA LEU A 89 -8.26 3.19 23.39
C LEU A 89 -9.51 3.94 23.88
N SER A 90 -9.36 4.92 24.77
CA SER A 90 -10.48 5.69 25.33
C SER A 90 -11.29 6.48 24.30
N TRP A 91 -10.70 6.79 23.15
CA TRP A 91 -11.37 7.44 22.03
C TRP A 91 -12.43 6.57 21.35
N LEU A 92 -12.34 5.23 21.50
CA LEU A 92 -13.32 4.30 20.92
C LEU A 92 -14.70 4.53 21.54
N PRO A 93 -15.73 4.85 20.73
CA PRO A 93 -17.08 5.06 21.22
C PRO A 93 -17.64 3.77 21.82
N ILE A 94 -18.28 3.86 22.99
CA ILE A 94 -19.02 2.74 23.60
C ILE A 94 -20.39 2.57 22.95
N ASN A 95 -20.94 3.66 22.40
CA ASN A 95 -22.21 3.69 21.69
C ASN A 95 -21.98 4.29 20.31
N LEU A 96 -22.52 3.64 19.29
CA LEU A 96 -22.48 4.08 17.90
C LEU A 96 -23.89 4.34 17.39
N PRO A 97 -24.08 5.25 16.41
CA PRO A 97 -25.32 5.34 15.65
C PRO A 97 -25.69 4.00 14.99
N ARG A 98 -26.97 3.80 14.69
CA ARG A 98 -27.49 2.50 14.22
C ARG A 98 -26.91 2.04 12.89
N ASN A 99 -26.45 2.99 12.06
CA ASN A 99 -25.88 2.75 10.75
C ASN A 99 -24.35 2.80 10.75
N VAL A 100 -23.70 2.84 11.93
CA VAL A 100 -22.25 2.90 12.05
C VAL A 100 -21.76 1.70 12.84
N HIS A 101 -20.82 0.95 12.25
CA HIS A 101 -20.16 -0.17 12.89
C HIS A 101 -18.65 0.02 12.88
N ILE A 102 -18.00 -0.25 14.01
CA ILE A 102 -16.55 -0.32 14.12
C ILE A 102 -16.18 -1.78 14.38
N ILE A 103 -15.34 -2.35 13.52
CA ILE A 103 -14.83 -3.71 13.66
C ILE A 103 -13.32 -3.62 13.86
N GLY A 104 -12.86 -4.02 15.05
CA GLY A 104 -11.45 -4.11 15.39
C GLY A 104 -10.96 -5.55 15.41
N THR A 105 -9.76 -5.81 14.88
CA THR A 105 -9.09 -7.10 15.08
C THR A 105 -8.00 -6.98 16.15
N THR A 106 -7.78 -8.06 16.90
CA THR A 106 -6.74 -8.12 17.92
C THR A 106 -6.21 -9.54 18.07
N HIS A 107 -4.90 -9.69 18.22
CA HIS A 107 -4.28 -10.95 18.67
C HIS A 107 -4.31 -11.08 20.21
N SER A 108 -4.44 -9.96 20.92
CA SER A 108 -4.47 -9.92 22.38
C SER A 108 -5.89 -9.97 22.92
N SER A 109 -6.09 -10.64 24.06
CA SER A 109 -7.36 -10.59 24.81
C SER A 109 -7.72 -9.14 25.19
N PRO A 110 -9.02 -8.79 25.27
CA PRO A 110 -9.49 -7.51 25.79
C PRO A 110 -8.90 -7.13 27.16
N ASP A 111 -8.46 -8.11 27.96
CA ASP A 111 -7.83 -7.86 29.26
C ASP A 111 -6.47 -7.18 29.18
N VAL A 112 -5.71 -7.42 28.11
CA VAL A 112 -4.38 -6.83 27.92
C VAL A 112 -4.47 -5.50 27.18
N LEU A 113 -5.60 -5.22 26.52
CA LEU A 113 -5.81 -3.96 25.83
C LEU A 113 -5.91 -2.80 26.83
N LYS A 114 -5.33 -1.67 26.43
CA LYS A 114 -5.37 -0.39 27.17
C LYS A 114 -6.75 0.26 27.02
N LEU A 115 -7.79 -0.44 27.48
CA LEU A 115 -9.20 -0.03 27.52
C LEU A 115 -9.55 0.59 28.87
N THR A 116 -10.50 1.53 28.86
CA THR A 116 -11.16 1.99 30.09
C THR A 116 -11.95 0.83 30.75
N PRO A 117 -12.24 0.88 32.06
CA PRO A 117 -13.00 -0.17 32.73
C PRO A 117 -14.35 -0.46 32.06
N VAL A 118 -15.09 0.60 31.67
CA VAL A 118 -16.41 0.46 31.01
C VAL A 118 -16.28 -0.18 29.63
N GLN A 119 -15.29 0.22 28.83
CA GLN A 119 -15.05 -0.41 27.53
C GLN A 119 -14.66 -1.88 27.68
N ARG A 120 -13.85 -2.22 28.68
CA ARG A 120 -13.42 -3.59 28.95
C ARG A 120 -14.59 -4.50 29.29
N GLU A 121 -15.52 -4.04 30.13
CA GLU A 121 -16.75 -4.78 30.46
C GLU A 121 -17.63 -4.95 29.23
N ARG A 122 -17.83 -3.88 28.43
CA ARG A 122 -18.64 -3.92 27.20
C ARG A 122 -18.05 -4.85 26.14
N PHE A 123 -16.74 -4.77 25.91
CA PHE A 123 -16.04 -5.56 24.89
C PHE A 123 -15.78 -7.00 25.32
N LYS A 124 -16.21 -7.44 26.51
CA LYS A 124 -16.27 -8.86 26.87
C LYS A 124 -17.60 -9.51 26.49
N LEU A 125 -18.59 -8.72 26.10
CA LEU A 125 -19.90 -9.26 25.73
C LEU A 125 -19.81 -10.02 24.40
N PRO A 126 -20.54 -11.15 24.25
CA PRO A 126 -20.51 -11.96 23.03
C PRO A 126 -20.93 -11.19 21.77
N GLU A 127 -21.76 -10.14 21.90
CA GLU A 127 -22.11 -9.27 20.78
C GLU A 127 -20.98 -8.36 20.30
N CYS A 128 -19.94 -8.14 21.12
CA CYS A 128 -18.84 -7.21 20.84
C CYS A 128 -17.49 -7.93 20.66
N TYR A 129 -17.37 -9.18 21.10
CA TYR A 129 -16.14 -9.96 21.00
C TYR A 129 -16.40 -11.34 20.42
N ILE A 130 -15.82 -11.55 19.24
CA ILE A 130 -15.92 -12.79 18.49
C ILE A 130 -14.51 -13.39 18.45
N GLU A 131 -14.32 -14.52 19.12
CA GLU A 131 -13.10 -15.30 18.98
C GLU A 131 -13.14 -16.06 17.64
N LEU A 132 -12.21 -15.71 16.76
CA LEU A 132 -12.05 -16.45 15.51
C LEU A 132 -11.41 -17.82 15.82
N PRO A 133 -11.90 -18.91 15.20
CA PRO A 133 -11.32 -20.22 15.41
C PRO A 133 -9.86 -20.24 14.93
N ILE A 134 -9.03 -21.01 15.62
CA ILE A 134 -7.65 -21.24 15.18
C ILE A 134 -7.70 -21.89 13.80
N VAL A 135 -6.97 -21.31 12.85
CA VAL A 135 -6.84 -21.89 11.52
C VAL A 135 -6.00 -23.16 11.66
N THR A 136 -6.63 -24.33 11.47
CA THR A 136 -5.96 -25.64 11.48
C THR A 136 -5.24 -25.94 10.17
N ASP A 137 -5.59 -25.22 9.11
CA ASP A 137 -4.94 -25.35 7.81
C ASP A 137 -3.55 -24.74 7.84
N ASP A 138 -2.58 -25.48 7.32
CA ASP A 138 -1.23 -24.97 7.08
C ASP A 138 -1.25 -24.01 5.88
N LEU A 139 -1.53 -22.73 6.18
CA LEU A 139 -1.59 -21.67 5.18
C LEU A 139 -0.21 -21.40 4.54
N GLU A 140 0.90 -21.61 5.27
CA GLU A 140 2.25 -21.49 4.70
C GLU A 140 2.43 -22.55 3.60
N LYS A 141 2.13 -23.81 3.91
CA LYS A 141 2.20 -24.91 2.93
C LYS A 141 1.26 -24.72 1.74
N ARG A 142 0.06 -24.16 1.95
CA ARG A 142 -0.85 -23.80 0.85
C ARG A 142 -0.23 -22.73 -0.05
N ALA A 143 0.34 -21.69 0.54
CA ALA A 143 1.03 -20.63 -0.21
C ALA A 143 2.24 -21.18 -0.99
N GLU A 144 3.04 -22.07 -0.39
CA GLU A 144 4.15 -22.74 -1.07
C GLU A 144 3.68 -23.52 -2.29
N LYS A 145 2.60 -24.31 -2.14
CA LYS A 145 2.03 -25.09 -3.25
C LYS A 145 1.51 -24.21 -4.38
N GLU A 146 0.92 -23.06 -4.07
CA GLU A 146 0.48 -22.10 -5.09
C GLU A 146 1.66 -21.51 -5.85
N LEU A 147 2.75 -21.15 -5.17
CA LEU A 147 3.98 -20.68 -5.81
C LEU A 147 4.63 -21.77 -6.67
N GLU A 148 4.66 -23.02 -6.21
CA GLU A 148 5.12 -24.18 -7.00
C GLU A 148 4.30 -24.38 -8.27
N ALA A 149 2.98 -24.24 -8.19
CA ALA A 149 2.12 -24.33 -9.36
C ALA A 149 2.41 -23.21 -10.37
N MET A 150 2.72 -22.00 -9.89
CA MET A 150 3.12 -20.88 -10.75
C MET A 150 4.46 -21.17 -11.44
N GLU A 151 5.47 -21.65 -10.70
CA GLU A 151 6.79 -22.00 -11.25
C GLU A 151 6.71 -23.12 -12.27
N ALA A 152 5.88 -24.14 -12.02
CA ALA A 152 5.65 -25.24 -12.96
C ALA A 152 4.98 -24.75 -14.25
N GLN A 153 4.11 -23.75 -14.16
CA GLN A 153 3.36 -23.23 -15.31
C GLN A 153 4.15 -22.22 -16.15
N PHE A 154 4.94 -21.35 -15.52
CA PHE A 154 5.61 -20.22 -16.19
C PHE A 154 7.13 -20.23 -16.08
N GLY A 155 7.72 -21.28 -15.50
CA GLY A 155 9.15 -21.40 -15.31
C GLY A 155 9.62 -20.79 -13.98
N TYR A 156 10.49 -21.53 -13.29
CA TYR A 156 11.03 -21.14 -11.99
C TYR A 156 11.75 -19.79 -12.04
N LYS A 157 12.59 -19.54 -13.05
CA LYS A 157 13.37 -18.30 -13.15
C LYS A 157 12.49 -17.05 -13.27
N ALA A 158 11.46 -17.10 -14.12
CA ALA A 158 10.50 -16.02 -14.28
C ALA A 158 9.75 -15.72 -12.98
N VAL A 159 9.14 -16.75 -12.38
CA VAL A 159 8.35 -16.58 -11.14
C VAL A 159 9.25 -16.18 -9.97
N SER A 160 10.45 -16.73 -9.86
CA SER A 160 11.43 -16.37 -8.83
C SER A 160 11.88 -14.91 -8.97
N ARG A 161 12.09 -14.40 -10.18
CA ARG A 161 12.51 -13.01 -10.41
C ARG A 161 11.40 -12.03 -10.04
N LEU A 162 10.18 -12.25 -10.54
CA LEU A 162 9.00 -11.46 -10.17
C LEU A 162 8.75 -11.53 -8.65
N GLY A 163 8.77 -12.73 -8.07
CA GLY A 163 8.55 -12.95 -6.65
C GLY A 163 9.59 -12.26 -5.78
N SER A 164 10.86 -12.26 -6.19
CA SER A 164 11.94 -11.55 -5.49
C SER A 164 11.73 -10.04 -5.48
N MET A 165 11.37 -9.44 -6.63
CA MET A 165 11.12 -8.01 -6.75
C MET A 165 9.92 -7.54 -5.92
N LEU A 166 8.81 -8.28 -5.99
CA LEU A 166 7.63 -8.01 -5.17
C LEU A 166 7.88 -8.18 -3.67
N THR A 167 8.80 -9.07 -3.29
CA THR A 167 9.17 -9.29 -1.88
C THR A 167 10.17 -8.26 -1.35
N ALA A 168 11.03 -7.74 -2.22
CA ALA A 168 12.05 -6.76 -1.88
C ALA A 168 11.50 -5.33 -1.84
N SER A 169 10.48 -5.02 -2.64
CA SER A 169 9.78 -3.73 -2.60
C SER A 169 8.92 -3.60 -1.33
N GLU A 170 9.01 -2.45 -0.70
CA GLU A 170 8.23 -2.08 0.48
C GLU A 170 6.86 -1.54 0.08
N PHE A 171 6.83 -0.67 -0.92
CA PHE A 171 5.57 -0.09 -1.40
C PHE A 171 5.00 -0.84 -2.60
N GLY A 172 5.62 -1.92 -3.05
CA GLY A 172 5.22 -2.59 -4.29
C GLY A 172 5.64 -1.80 -5.53
N LEU A 173 5.38 -2.38 -6.70
CA LEU A 173 5.87 -1.88 -7.98
C LEU A 173 4.70 -1.65 -8.95
N SER A 174 4.72 -0.55 -9.69
CA SER A 174 3.75 -0.32 -10.76
C SER A 174 4.01 -1.28 -11.92
N GLU A 175 2.99 -1.53 -12.75
CA GLU A 175 3.13 -2.40 -13.92
C GLU A 175 4.28 -1.99 -14.86
N PRO A 176 4.48 -0.69 -15.19
CA PRO A 176 5.65 -0.25 -15.95
C PRO A 176 6.99 -0.60 -15.29
N GLU A 177 7.11 -0.42 -13.97
CA GLU A 177 8.34 -0.74 -13.23
C GLU A 177 8.65 -2.22 -13.23
N VAL A 178 7.62 -3.05 -13.00
CA VAL A 178 7.75 -4.51 -13.08
C VAL A 178 8.21 -4.92 -14.48
N LEU A 179 7.62 -4.32 -15.52
CA LEU A 179 7.99 -4.60 -16.89
C LEU A 179 9.41 -4.11 -17.21
N GLU A 180 9.85 -2.95 -16.72
CA GLU A 180 11.22 -2.45 -16.95
C GLU A 180 12.28 -3.33 -16.28
N LEU A 181 11.98 -3.87 -15.10
CA LEU A 181 12.87 -4.80 -14.40
C LEU A 181 12.89 -6.21 -15.00
N LEU A 182 11.77 -6.64 -15.59
CA LEU A 182 11.60 -7.99 -16.14
C LEU A 182 11.83 -8.08 -17.66
N MET A 183 11.80 -6.96 -18.38
CA MET A 183 12.18 -6.87 -19.79
C MET A 183 13.65 -6.48 -19.91
N PRO A 184 14.46 -7.22 -20.67
CA PRO A 184 15.83 -6.80 -20.96
C PRO A 184 15.78 -5.57 -21.88
N THR A 185 16.32 -4.45 -21.41
CA THR A 185 16.44 -3.20 -22.18
C THR A 185 17.74 -3.14 -23.02
N SER A 186 18.68 -4.05 -22.75
CA SER A 186 20.04 -4.04 -23.30
C SER A 186 20.38 -5.38 -23.97
N GLY A 187 19.73 -5.66 -25.10
CA GLY A 187 20.03 -6.83 -25.93
C GLY A 187 19.13 -6.87 -27.16
N SER A 188 19.70 -7.12 -28.33
CA SER A 188 19.08 -7.18 -29.66
C SER A 188 17.57 -7.45 -29.62
N SER A 189 16.77 -6.47 -30.08
CA SER A 189 15.30 -6.47 -30.16
C SER A 189 14.68 -7.58 -31.04
N THR A 190 15.47 -8.59 -31.40
CA THR A 190 15.14 -9.69 -32.31
C THR A 190 15.17 -11.07 -31.64
N ALA A 191 15.66 -11.20 -30.40
CA ALA A 191 15.58 -12.46 -29.66
C ALA A 191 14.19 -12.60 -29.03
N GLU A 192 13.54 -13.75 -29.21
CA GLU A 192 12.27 -14.05 -28.54
C GLU A 192 12.47 -14.07 -27.03
N LEU A 193 11.71 -13.23 -26.31
CA LEU A 193 11.72 -13.21 -24.85
C LEU A 193 11.14 -14.53 -24.32
N SER A 194 11.99 -15.34 -23.69
CA SER A 194 11.59 -16.60 -23.06
C SER A 194 11.39 -16.45 -21.56
N LEU A 195 10.31 -17.05 -21.05
CA LEU A 195 10.07 -17.17 -19.62
C LEU A 195 11.11 -18.06 -18.94
N ASP A 196 11.73 -19.00 -19.67
CA ASP A 196 12.82 -19.84 -19.16
C ASP A 196 14.09 -19.04 -18.85
N ASP A 197 14.21 -17.83 -19.42
CA ASP A 197 15.31 -16.90 -19.13
C ASP A 197 14.93 -15.85 -18.07
N GLY A 198 13.68 -15.92 -17.57
CA GLY A 198 13.16 -14.97 -16.59
C GLY A 198 12.69 -13.65 -17.20
N TYR A 199 12.55 -13.58 -18.53
CA TYR A 199 12.10 -12.40 -19.22
C TYR A 199 10.58 -12.41 -19.42
N PHE A 200 9.96 -11.29 -19.10
CA PHE A 200 8.55 -11.08 -19.34
C PHE A 200 8.38 -10.08 -20.46
N ASN A 201 7.32 -10.19 -21.24
CA ASN A 201 6.83 -9.10 -22.08
C ASN A 201 5.43 -8.70 -21.58
N PHE A 202 4.82 -7.70 -22.20
CA PHE A 202 3.51 -7.22 -21.77
C PHE A 202 2.43 -8.33 -21.72
N SER A 203 2.38 -9.21 -22.74
CA SER A 203 1.35 -10.25 -22.82
C SER A 203 1.60 -11.38 -21.82
N THR A 204 2.85 -11.83 -21.67
CA THR A 204 3.19 -12.88 -20.71
C THR A 204 3.06 -12.38 -19.28
N PHE A 205 3.45 -11.14 -18.99
CA PHE A 205 3.24 -10.53 -17.68
C PHE A 205 1.75 -10.42 -17.36
N THR A 206 0.92 -9.95 -18.30
CA THR A 206 -0.53 -9.86 -18.10
C THR A 206 -1.13 -11.22 -17.77
N MET A 207 -0.73 -12.27 -18.49
CA MET A 207 -1.18 -13.64 -18.23
C MET A 207 -0.76 -14.13 -16.83
N VAL A 208 0.52 -13.95 -16.46
CA VAL A 208 1.04 -14.34 -15.14
C VAL A 208 0.33 -13.57 -14.03
N ARG A 209 0.17 -12.25 -14.17
CA ARG A 209 -0.54 -11.40 -13.22
C ARG A 209 -1.98 -11.87 -13.01
N THR A 210 -2.71 -12.17 -14.10
CA THR A 210 -4.09 -12.68 -14.00
C THR A 210 -4.12 -14.01 -13.25
N ARG A 211 -3.16 -14.91 -13.51
CA ARG A 211 -3.06 -16.20 -12.83
C ARG A 211 -2.68 -16.06 -11.35
N MET A 212 -1.90 -15.03 -10.99
CA MET A 212 -1.51 -14.67 -9.63
C MET A 212 -2.50 -13.73 -8.93
N SER A 213 -3.67 -13.45 -9.50
CA SER A 213 -4.60 -12.42 -8.98
C SER A 213 -5.04 -12.65 -7.53
N HIS A 214 -5.11 -13.91 -7.06
CA HIS A 214 -5.37 -14.26 -5.66
C HIS A 214 -4.14 -14.12 -4.75
N LEU A 215 -2.94 -14.07 -5.30
CA LEU A 215 -1.68 -13.89 -4.59
C LEU A 215 -1.26 -12.42 -4.51
N LEU A 216 -1.71 -11.60 -5.48
CA LEU A 216 -1.34 -10.19 -5.61
C LEU A 216 -2.48 -9.27 -5.20
N LEU A 217 -2.12 -8.08 -4.74
CA LEU A 217 -3.02 -6.97 -4.46
C LEU A 217 -2.54 -5.74 -5.24
N GLY A 218 -3.48 -5.06 -5.89
CA GLY A 218 -3.26 -3.72 -6.42
C GLY A 218 -3.65 -2.70 -5.36
N LYS A 219 -2.73 -1.82 -4.98
CA LYS A 219 -3.01 -0.70 -4.08
C LYS A 219 -2.78 0.62 -4.81
N PHE A 220 -3.62 1.61 -4.52
CA PHE A 220 -3.49 2.94 -5.11
C PHE A 220 -2.60 3.81 -4.22
N MET A 221 -1.51 4.34 -4.78
CA MET A 221 -0.59 5.24 -4.11
C MET A 221 -0.09 6.28 -5.11
N SER A 222 -0.17 7.57 -4.74
CA SER A 222 0.34 8.69 -5.54
C SER A 222 -0.11 8.65 -7.01
N GLY A 223 -1.39 8.38 -7.28
CA GLY A 223 -1.91 8.37 -8.66
C GLY A 223 -1.70 7.06 -9.43
N ARG A 224 -0.92 6.11 -8.89
CA ARG A 224 -0.61 4.84 -9.57
C ARG A 224 -1.10 3.62 -8.80
N ILE A 225 -1.33 2.54 -9.54
CA ILE A 225 -1.61 1.22 -8.98
C ILE A 225 -0.28 0.48 -8.81
N LEU A 226 0.05 0.14 -7.58
CA LEU A 226 1.21 -0.63 -7.21
C LEU A 226 0.80 -2.08 -6.93
N LEU A 227 1.55 -3.03 -7.48
CA LEU A 227 1.40 -4.45 -7.24
C LEU A 227 2.26 -4.85 -6.04
N CYS A 228 1.65 -5.53 -5.09
CA CYS A 228 2.32 -6.13 -3.95
C CYS A 228 1.72 -7.51 -3.64
N TRP A 229 2.36 -8.26 -2.75
CA TRP A 229 1.74 -9.46 -2.18
C TRP A 229 0.43 -9.10 -1.48
N ARG A 230 -0.61 -9.92 -1.68
CA ARG A 230 -1.93 -9.71 -1.08
C ARG A 230 -1.91 -9.85 0.44
N TYR A 231 -1.09 -10.77 0.94
CA TYR A 231 -0.99 -11.08 2.36
C TYR A 231 0.47 -11.12 2.79
N GLU A 232 0.75 -10.67 4.01
CA GLU A 232 2.08 -10.72 4.61
C GLU A 232 2.64 -12.15 4.66
N LEU A 233 1.76 -13.14 4.85
CA LEU A 233 2.13 -14.55 4.79
C LEU A 233 2.77 -14.93 3.45
N LEU A 234 2.21 -14.46 2.33
CA LEU A 234 2.75 -14.71 1.00
C LEU A 234 4.11 -14.06 0.84
N ALA A 235 4.29 -12.82 1.32
CA ALA A 235 5.58 -12.14 1.30
C ALA A 235 6.64 -12.91 2.12
N LYS A 236 6.26 -13.47 3.28
CA LYS A 236 7.16 -14.30 4.11
C LYS A 236 7.55 -15.60 3.41
N VAL A 237 6.59 -16.31 2.83
CA VAL A 237 6.85 -17.55 2.09
C VAL A 237 7.71 -17.26 0.86
N ALA A 238 7.39 -16.23 0.08
CA ALA A 238 8.17 -15.80 -1.08
C ALA A 238 9.60 -15.38 -0.69
N ARG A 239 9.78 -14.70 0.46
CA ARG A 239 11.12 -14.36 0.99
C ARG A 239 11.95 -15.60 1.29
N LYS A 240 11.38 -16.57 2.01
CA LYS A 240 12.05 -17.85 2.32
C LYS A 240 12.40 -18.61 1.04
N ARG A 241 11.57 -18.50 0.00
CA ARG A 241 11.71 -19.26 -1.25
C ARG A 241 12.68 -18.63 -2.25
N TYR A 242 12.59 -17.32 -2.46
CA TYR A 242 13.29 -16.63 -3.56
C TYR A 242 14.48 -15.76 -3.12
N LEU A 243 14.49 -15.28 -1.87
CA LEU A 243 15.55 -14.43 -1.31
C LEU A 243 16.39 -15.20 -0.28
N THR A 244 16.87 -16.38 -0.68
CA THR A 244 17.59 -17.32 0.22
C THR A 244 19.02 -16.88 0.52
N THR A 245 19.68 -16.20 -0.43
CA THR A 245 21.08 -15.77 -0.28
C THR A 245 21.17 -14.25 -0.13
N GLN A 246 22.18 -13.79 0.62
CA GLN A 246 22.42 -12.36 0.77
C GLN A 246 22.83 -11.70 -0.55
N GLU A 247 23.51 -12.43 -1.43
CA GLU A 247 23.91 -11.96 -2.76
C GLU A 247 22.69 -11.70 -3.67
N THR A 248 21.76 -12.66 -3.77
CA THR A 248 20.52 -12.47 -4.54
C THR A 248 19.70 -11.31 -4.00
N THR A 249 19.58 -11.23 -2.67
CA THR A 249 18.91 -10.11 -1.99
C THR A 249 19.55 -8.77 -2.35
N ARG A 250 20.88 -8.66 -2.27
CA ARG A 250 21.62 -7.44 -2.64
C ARG A 250 21.43 -7.07 -4.12
N SER A 251 21.52 -8.06 -5.01
CA SER A 251 21.32 -7.86 -6.46
C SER A 251 19.95 -7.27 -6.76
N ILE A 252 18.89 -7.88 -6.21
CA ILE A 252 17.50 -7.41 -6.43
C ILE A 252 17.29 -6.00 -5.85
N HIS A 253 17.82 -5.72 -4.66
CA HIS A 253 17.78 -4.37 -4.11
C HIS A 253 18.54 -3.36 -4.99
N GLY A 254 19.68 -3.74 -5.57
CA GLY A 254 20.43 -2.90 -6.51
C GLY A 254 19.67 -2.62 -7.80
N GLU A 255 19.00 -3.61 -8.37
CA GLU A 255 18.17 -3.44 -9.57
C GLU A 255 17.00 -2.47 -9.32
N ILE A 256 16.29 -2.61 -8.19
CA ILE A 256 15.19 -1.70 -7.83
C ILE A 256 15.72 -0.28 -7.56
N ALA A 257 16.86 -0.14 -6.87
CA ALA A 257 17.47 1.17 -6.66
C ALA A 257 17.81 1.84 -8.01
N ASN A 258 18.43 1.11 -8.94
CA ASN A 258 18.79 1.65 -10.25
C ASN A 258 17.57 2.12 -11.03
N LEU A 259 16.46 1.38 -10.99
CA LEU A 259 15.19 1.78 -11.58
C LEU A 259 14.67 3.09 -10.99
N PHE A 260 14.68 3.21 -9.66
CA PHE A 260 14.16 4.42 -9.01
C PHE A 260 15.06 5.63 -9.28
N PHE A 261 16.37 5.44 -9.44
CA PHE A 261 17.32 6.52 -9.78
C PHE A 261 17.39 6.86 -11.27
N SER A 262 17.04 5.95 -12.18
CA SER A 262 17.02 6.24 -13.62
C SER A 262 15.96 7.29 -13.96
N GLU A 263 14.80 7.26 -13.29
CA GLU A 263 13.75 8.28 -13.44
C GLU A 263 14.22 9.70 -13.07
N PHE A 264 15.13 9.84 -12.09
CA PHE A 264 15.71 11.15 -11.74
C PHE A 264 16.82 11.60 -12.69
N SER A 265 17.41 10.67 -13.45
CA SER A 265 18.55 10.94 -14.33
C SER A 265 18.14 11.36 -15.74
N THR A 266 16.87 11.16 -16.11
CA THR A 266 16.28 11.80 -17.28
C THR A 266 16.10 13.29 -17.00
N ASP A 267 17.15 14.06 -17.29
CA ASP A 267 17.10 15.52 -17.34
C ASP A 267 15.84 15.97 -18.11
N PRO A 268 15.09 16.98 -17.62
CA PRO A 268 14.10 17.63 -18.45
C PRO A 268 14.85 18.16 -19.67
N GLN A 269 14.51 17.66 -20.86
CA GLN A 269 15.03 18.26 -22.09
C GLN A 269 14.85 19.77 -21.98
N PRO A 270 15.89 20.57 -22.28
CA PRO A 270 15.78 22.01 -22.21
C PRO A 270 14.57 22.42 -23.03
N LYS A 271 13.65 23.16 -22.40
CA LYS A 271 12.51 23.78 -23.06
C LYS A 271 13.04 24.48 -24.31
N VAL A 272 12.83 23.89 -25.47
CA VAL A 272 13.01 24.61 -26.73
C VAL A 272 11.97 25.73 -26.67
N GLU A 273 12.49 26.95 -26.58
CA GLU A 273 11.73 28.17 -26.59
C GLU A 273 10.67 28.15 -27.71
N GLU A 274 9.51 28.70 -27.39
CA GLU A 274 8.36 28.84 -28.26
C GLU A 274 8.76 29.36 -29.66
N ALA A 275 8.85 28.46 -30.63
CA ALA A 275 8.67 28.79 -32.03
C ALA A 275 7.25 28.37 -32.43
N LEU A 276 6.44 29.36 -32.77
CA LEU A 276 5.06 29.24 -33.28
C LEU A 276 4.90 28.07 -34.26
N PRO A 277 3.81 27.28 -34.20
CA PRO A 277 3.64 26.13 -35.06
C PRO A 277 3.42 26.56 -36.52
N GLN A 278 4.38 26.23 -37.38
CA GLN A 278 4.07 26.01 -38.80
C GLN A 278 3.39 24.65 -38.93
N VAL A 279 2.20 24.68 -39.53
CA VAL A 279 1.36 23.52 -39.80
C VAL A 279 2.05 22.64 -40.84
N GLU A 280 2.47 21.44 -40.45
CA GLU A 280 2.64 20.33 -41.38
C GLU A 280 1.79 19.13 -40.95
N GLU A 281 0.92 18.72 -41.85
CA GLU A 281 -0.02 17.61 -41.71
C GLU A 281 0.73 16.27 -41.75
N GLY A 282 0.76 15.55 -40.63
CA GLY A 282 1.33 14.20 -40.56
C GLY A 282 0.78 13.38 -39.39
N LYS A 283 -0.22 12.55 -39.70
CA LYS A 283 -0.80 11.44 -38.89
C LYS A 283 -0.26 11.27 -37.46
N GLN A 284 -0.91 11.93 -36.50
CA GLN A 284 -0.79 11.56 -35.08
C GLN A 284 -1.77 10.43 -34.74
N THR A 285 -1.26 9.33 -34.18
CA THR A 285 -2.08 8.25 -33.61
C THR A 285 -2.58 8.63 -32.21
N PRO A 286 -3.71 8.07 -31.72
CA PRO A 286 -4.44 8.59 -30.54
C PRO A 286 -3.73 8.40 -29.19
N PHE A 287 -2.55 7.77 -29.15
CA PHE A 287 -1.87 7.36 -27.92
C PHE A 287 -0.85 8.37 -27.39
N GLN A 288 -0.66 9.51 -28.04
CA GLN A 288 0.26 10.56 -27.58
C GLN A 288 -0.50 11.69 -26.85
N SER A 289 -1.22 11.35 -25.78
CA SER A 289 -1.59 12.34 -24.78
C SER A 289 -0.45 12.46 -23.78
N ALA A 290 0.36 13.51 -23.90
CA ALA A 290 1.33 13.87 -22.88
C ALA A 290 0.57 14.22 -21.59
N PHE A 291 0.42 13.26 -20.68
CA PHE A 291 0.03 13.53 -19.31
C PHE A 291 1.22 14.21 -18.62
N VAL A 292 1.38 15.51 -18.83
CA VAL A 292 2.26 16.35 -18.00
C VAL A 292 1.49 16.70 -16.73
N THR A 293 1.29 15.69 -15.88
CA THR A 293 1.09 15.94 -14.46
C THR A 293 2.46 15.80 -13.84
N ASN A 294 3.03 16.91 -13.34
CA ASN A 294 4.22 16.86 -12.49
C ASN A 294 3.90 15.97 -11.30
N ASP A 295 4.28 14.69 -11.40
CA ASP A 295 3.93 13.60 -10.49
C ASP A 295 4.86 13.63 -9.26
N VAL A 296 4.94 14.80 -8.61
CA VAL A 296 5.82 15.05 -7.45
C VAL A 296 5.54 14.07 -6.32
N THR A 297 4.29 13.58 -6.21
CA THR A 297 3.90 12.58 -5.21
C THR A 297 4.41 11.17 -5.53
N TYR A 298 4.56 10.82 -6.80
CA TYR A 298 5.10 9.51 -7.19
C TYR A 298 6.62 9.48 -7.05
N SER A 299 7.31 10.57 -7.42
CA SER A 299 8.75 10.69 -7.22
C SER A 299 9.14 10.70 -5.74
N LEU A 300 8.28 11.22 -4.84
CA LEU A 300 8.51 11.13 -3.40
C LEU A 300 8.57 9.67 -2.90
N ARG A 301 7.73 8.76 -3.40
CA ARG A 301 7.81 7.33 -3.05
C ARG A 301 9.16 6.75 -3.46
N HIS A 302 9.63 7.06 -4.68
CA HIS A 302 10.94 6.64 -5.12
C HIS A 302 12.04 7.14 -4.19
N VAL A 303 12.01 8.41 -3.79
CA VAL A 303 12.98 8.94 -2.83
C VAL A 303 12.92 8.17 -1.51
N GLU A 304 11.73 7.99 -0.92
CA GLU A 304 11.55 7.32 0.37
C GLU A 304 12.07 5.87 0.35
N GLU A 305 11.76 5.13 -0.71
CA GLU A 305 12.09 3.70 -0.81
C GLU A 305 13.56 3.47 -1.28
N SER A 306 14.09 4.33 -2.15
CA SER A 306 15.41 4.16 -2.77
C SER A 306 16.55 4.01 -1.76
N TRP A 307 16.51 4.78 -0.66
CA TRP A 307 17.56 4.72 0.37
C TRP A 307 17.64 3.34 1.01
N ILE A 308 16.50 2.70 1.24
CA ILE A 308 16.42 1.36 1.83
C ILE A 308 17.03 0.34 0.87
N HIS A 309 16.74 0.46 -0.43
CA HIS A 309 17.31 -0.40 -1.46
C HIS A 309 18.84 -0.21 -1.57
N LEU A 310 19.36 1.02 -1.58
CA LEU A 310 20.81 1.28 -1.59
C LEU A 310 21.51 0.68 -0.37
N LEU A 311 20.94 0.90 0.83
CA LEU A 311 21.50 0.34 2.06
C LEU A 311 21.55 -1.19 2.02
N LYS A 312 20.45 -1.82 1.58
CA LYS A 312 20.35 -3.29 1.50
C LYS A 312 21.18 -3.89 0.37
N ALA A 313 21.45 -3.15 -0.70
CA ALA A 313 22.37 -3.54 -1.77
C ALA A 313 23.85 -3.51 -1.34
N GLY A 314 24.18 -2.93 -0.18
CA GLY A 314 25.54 -2.80 0.32
C GLY A 314 26.22 -1.48 -0.07
N GLY A 315 25.44 -0.46 -0.45
CA GLY A 315 25.91 0.83 -0.96
C GLY A 315 26.66 1.75 0.02
N GLN A 316 27.14 1.26 1.18
CA GLN A 316 27.95 2.08 2.11
C GLN A 316 29.17 2.72 1.42
N LEU A 317 29.74 2.09 0.39
CA LEU A 317 30.89 2.62 -0.36
C LEU A 317 30.53 3.66 -1.44
N GLN A 318 29.33 3.62 -2.03
CA GLN A 318 28.91 4.59 -3.05
C GLN A 318 28.40 5.91 -2.44
N LEU A 319 27.84 5.86 -1.23
CA LEU A 319 27.39 7.05 -0.50
C LEU A 319 28.55 7.96 -0.05
N LEU A 320 29.74 7.39 0.14
CA LEU A 320 30.94 8.12 0.58
C LEU A 320 31.77 8.72 -0.57
N THR A 321 31.46 8.39 -1.83
CA THR A 321 32.23 8.83 -3.02
C THR A 321 31.51 9.90 -3.84
N ARG A 322 30.33 10.36 -3.41
CA ARG A 322 29.57 11.45 -4.02
C ARG A 322 29.30 12.63 -3.06
N GLN A 323 30.19 12.86 -2.10
CA GLN A 323 30.36 14.17 -1.44
C GLN A 323 31.55 14.90 -2.06
#